data_AF-Q468S5-F1
#
_entry.id   AF-Q468S5-F1
#
_cell.length_a   1.000
_cell.length_b   1.000
_cell.length_c   1.000
_cell.angle_alpha   90.00
_cell.angle_beta   90.00
_cell.angle_gamma   90.00
#
_symmetry.space_group_name_H-M   'P 1'
#
loop_
_entity.id
_entity.type
_entity.pdbx_description
1 polymer ?
#
loop_
_entity_poly.entity_id
_entity_poly.type
_entity_poly.pdbx_seq_one_letter_code
_entity_poly.pdbx_strand_id
1 'polypeptide(L)'
;MKCELDLYREYCDHAAELMKCTDEKAPFATEVLRKGLPILDRNLKKLIEEIQEKARATYKESVGTEVEETARAVCMEVQKWVIGSQEEMTQKVEDIAYYYGSAEGHEYPIL
;
A
#
# COMPACT_ATOMS: atom_id res chain seq x y z
N MET A 1 0.04 24.87 20.59
CA MET A 1 -0.79 23.75 21.11
C MET A 1 -2.29 23.88 20.81
N LYS A 2 -3.10 24.78 21.41
CA LYS A 2 -4.53 24.90 21.03
C LYS A 2 -4.73 25.22 19.54
N CYS A 3 -4.00 26.20 19.00
CA CYS A 3 -4.06 26.56 17.59
C CYS A 3 -3.58 25.44 16.63
N GLU A 4 -2.67 24.57 17.07
CA GLU A 4 -2.23 23.42 16.24
C GLU A 4 -3.31 22.34 16.22
N LEU A 5 -3.99 22.09 17.34
CA LEU A 5 -5.11 21.14 17.41
C LEU A 5 -6.30 21.62 16.56
N ASP A 6 -6.59 22.92 16.55
CA ASP A 6 -7.63 23.50 15.71
C ASP A 6 -7.29 23.33 14.21
N LEU A 7 -6.02 23.50 13.83
CA LEU A 7 -5.54 23.26 12.47
C LEU A 7 -5.67 21.78 12.07
N TYR A 8 -5.25 20.85 12.92
CA TYR A 8 -5.41 19.41 12.65
C TYR A 8 -6.87 19.02 12.52
N ARG A 9 -7.75 19.61 13.34
CA ARG A 9 -9.19 19.38 13.24
C ARG A 9 -9.74 19.83 11.89
N GLU A 10 -9.36 21.02 11.42
CA GLU A 10 -9.78 21.53 10.11
C GLU A 10 -9.34 20.58 8.97
N TYR A 11 -8.11 20.07 9.01
CA TYR A 11 -7.65 19.07 8.05
C TYR A 11 -8.44 17.77 8.10
N CYS A 12 -8.74 17.27 9.30
CA CYS A 12 -9.53 16.05 9.47
C CYS A 12 -10.98 16.23 8.99
N ASP A 13 -11.59 17.37 9.31
CA ASP A 13 -12.95 17.70 8.88
C ASP A 13 -13.01 17.80 7.34
N HIS A 14 -12.02 18.45 6.71
CA HIS A 14 -11.92 18.51 5.25
C HIS A 14 -11.72 17.13 4.61
N ALA A 15 -10.84 16.29 5.17
CA ALA A 15 -10.64 14.93 4.70
C ALA A 15 -11.94 14.10 4.78
N ALA A 16 -12.70 14.24 5.88
CA ALA A 16 -13.98 13.56 6.04
C ALA A 16 -15.01 14.00 4.99
N GLU A 17 -15.06 15.29 4.64
CA GLU A 17 -15.93 15.78 3.56
C GLU A 17 -15.55 15.21 2.20
N LEU A 18 -14.25 15.13 1.89
CA LEU A 18 -13.75 14.53 0.66
C LEU A 18 -14.10 13.03 0.59
N MET A 19 -13.91 12.29 1.68
CA MET A 19 -14.28 10.87 1.75
C MET A 19 -15.77 10.66 1.50
N LYS A 20 -16.63 11.50 2.10
CA LYS A 20 -18.07 11.45 1.90
C LYS A 20 -18.46 11.73 0.45
N CYS A 21 -17.87 12.75 -0.16
CA CYS A 21 -18.09 13.09 -1.58
C CYS A 21 -17.69 11.92 -2.50
N THR A 22 -16.59 11.23 -2.20
CA THR A 22 -16.13 10.04 -2.95
C THR A 22 -17.06 8.84 -2.75
N ASP A 23 -17.53 8.58 -1.52
CA ASP A 23 -18.54 7.56 -1.23
C ASP A 23 -19.85 7.82 -2.01
N GLU A 24 -20.26 9.09 -2.17
CA GLU A 24 -21.47 9.46 -2.92
C GLU A 24 -21.27 9.35 -4.45
N LYS A 25 -20.12 9.77 -4.98
CA LYS A 25 -19.85 9.79 -6.44
C LYS A 25 -19.44 8.42 -6.99
N ALA A 26 -18.75 7.61 -6.20
CA ALA A 26 -18.19 6.33 -6.63
C ALA A 26 -18.41 5.21 -5.59
N PRO A 27 -19.65 4.96 -5.14
CA PRO A 27 -19.95 4.08 -4.01
C PRO A 27 -19.43 2.66 -4.19
N PHE A 28 -19.51 2.12 -5.42
CA PHE A 28 -19.03 0.78 -5.73
C PHE A 28 -17.50 0.68 -5.67
N ALA A 29 -16.78 1.67 -6.22
CA ALA A 29 -15.32 1.69 -6.19
C ALA A 29 -14.83 1.82 -4.74
N THR A 30 -15.45 2.69 -3.95
CA THR A 30 -15.08 2.86 -2.54
C THR A 30 -15.34 1.59 -1.73
N GLU A 31 -16.47 0.91 -1.96
CA GLU A 31 -16.77 -0.36 -1.29
C GLU A 31 -15.82 -1.50 -1.69
N VAL A 32 -15.42 -1.56 -2.96
CA VAL A 32 -14.41 -2.51 -3.45
C VAL A 32 -13.06 -2.26 -2.78
N LEU A 33 -12.60 -1.01 -2.70
CA LEU A 33 -11.34 -0.66 -2.04
C LEU A 33 -11.40 -0.95 -0.54
N ARG A 34 -12.49 -0.57 0.13
CA ARG A 34 -12.71 -0.83 1.56
C ARG A 34 -12.60 -2.30 1.92
N LYS A 35 -13.10 -3.19 1.06
CA LYS A 35 -13.00 -4.66 1.24
C LYS A 35 -11.69 -5.24 0.71
N GLY A 36 -11.19 -4.72 -0.40
CA GLY A 36 -10.05 -5.27 -1.14
C GLY A 36 -8.71 -4.94 -0.50
N LEU A 37 -8.52 -3.73 0.01
CA LEU A 37 -7.24 -3.31 0.60
C LEU A 37 -6.80 -4.17 1.78
N PRO A 38 -7.67 -4.51 2.76
CA PRO A 38 -7.28 -5.42 3.84
C PRO A 38 -6.91 -6.82 3.36
N ILE A 39 -7.55 -7.31 2.29
CA ILE A 39 -7.24 -8.63 1.71
C ILE A 39 -5.88 -8.58 1.01
N LEU A 40 -5.64 -7.52 0.23
CA LEU A 40 -4.38 -7.30 -0.46
C LEU A 40 -3.21 -7.18 0.53
N ASP A 41 -3.38 -6.39 1.59
CA ASP A 41 -2.37 -6.23 2.65
C ASP A 41 -1.99 -7.57 3.29
N ARG A 42 -3.00 -8.36 3.70
CA ARG A 42 -2.78 -9.71 4.26
C ARG A 42 -2.05 -10.63 3.29
N ASN A 43 -2.42 -10.63 2.02
CA ASN A 43 -1.80 -11.47 1.00
C ASN A 43 -0.36 -11.08 0.73
N LEU A 44 -0.07 -9.78 0.63
CA LEU A 44 1.29 -9.26 0.47
C LEU A 44 2.15 -9.61 1.68
N LYS A 45 1.59 -9.50 2.90
CA LYS A 45 2.30 -9.81 4.13
C LYS A 45 2.71 -11.27 4.17
N LYS A 46 1.75 -12.15 3.86
CA LYS A 46 1.99 -13.58 3.78
C LYS A 46 3.06 -13.93 2.74
N LEU A 47 3.03 -13.29 1.57
CA LEU A 47 4.03 -13.53 0.53
C LEU A 47 5.44 -13.13 0.99
N ILE A 48 5.59 -11.98 1.67
CA ILE A 48 6.87 -11.55 2.25
C ILE A 48 7.35 -12.54 3.31
N GLU A 49 6.46 -12.98 4.21
CA GLU A 49 6.78 -13.97 5.24
C GLU A 49 7.27 -15.30 4.63
N GLU A 50 6.62 -15.78 3.57
CA GLU A 50 7.04 -16.98 2.84
C GLU A 50 8.41 -16.82 2.17
N ILE A 51 8.70 -15.67 1.56
CA ILE A 51 10.01 -15.37 0.96
C ILE A 51 11.09 -15.33 2.04
N GLN A 52 10.80 -14.68 3.18
CA GLN A 52 11.69 -14.62 4.32
C GLN A 52 11.98 -16.01 4.92
N GLU A 53 10.97 -16.88 4.98
CA GLU A 53 11.14 -18.25 5.45
C GLU A 53 12.03 -19.06 4.51
N LYS A 54 11.77 -18.99 3.20
CA LYS A 54 12.59 -19.67 2.19
C LYS A 54 14.03 -19.19 2.22
N ALA A 55 14.28 -17.88 2.35
CA ALA A 55 15.63 -17.34 2.45
C ALA A 55 16.38 -17.87 3.70
N ARG A 56 15.69 -18.00 4.85
CA ARG A 56 16.28 -18.62 6.06
C ARG A 56 16.57 -20.10 5.87
N ALA A 57 15.68 -20.85 5.20
CA ALA A 57 15.89 -22.26 4.91
C ALA A 57 17.10 -22.46 3.98
N THR A 58 17.16 -21.71 2.87
CA THR A 58 18.29 -21.75 1.93
C THR A 58 19.61 -21.38 2.60
N TYR A 59 19.63 -20.37 3.48
CA TYR A 59 20.84 -20.06 4.25
C TYR A 59 21.29 -21.24 5.12
N LYS A 60 20.38 -21.88 5.86
CA LYS A 60 20.71 -23.06 6.68
C LYS A 60 21.25 -24.22 5.85
N GLU A 61 20.69 -24.46 4.67
CA GLU A 61 21.14 -25.52 3.75
C GLU A 61 22.50 -25.21 3.11
N SER A 62 22.85 -23.93 2.97
CA SER A 62 24.11 -23.50 2.36
C SER A 62 25.34 -23.53 3.28
N VAL A 63 25.17 -23.79 4.58
CA VAL A 63 26.28 -23.76 5.54
C VAL A 63 27.36 -24.78 5.16
N GLY A 64 28.61 -24.32 5.07
CA GLY A 64 29.75 -25.14 4.67
C GLY A 64 29.89 -25.36 3.16
N THR A 65 29.08 -24.68 2.35
CA THR A 65 29.18 -24.72 0.87
C THR A 65 29.81 -23.44 0.32
N GLU A 66 30.24 -23.47 -0.94
CA GLU A 66 30.81 -22.29 -1.63
C GLU A 66 29.82 -21.11 -1.77
N VAL A 67 28.51 -21.36 -1.60
CA VAL A 67 27.47 -20.34 -1.72
C VAL A 67 26.99 -19.77 -0.38
N GLU A 68 27.58 -20.17 0.75
CA GLU A 68 27.16 -19.75 2.10
C GLU A 68 27.11 -18.22 2.25
N GLU A 69 28.17 -17.52 1.83
CA GLU A 69 28.24 -16.05 1.98
C GLU A 69 27.16 -15.34 1.16
N THR A 70 26.91 -15.82 -0.06
CA THR A 70 25.84 -15.31 -0.93
C THR A 70 24.47 -15.56 -0.30
N ALA A 71 24.21 -16.78 0.17
CA ALA A 71 22.94 -17.13 0.81
C ALA A 71 22.70 -16.34 2.10
N ARG A 72 23.75 -16.09 2.89
CA ARG A 72 23.70 -15.22 4.07
C ARG A 72 23.35 -13.79 3.70
N ALA A 73 24.00 -13.21 2.69
CA ALA A 73 23.73 -11.84 2.23
C ALA A 73 22.28 -11.69 1.74
N VAL A 74 21.81 -12.63 0.92
CA VAL A 74 20.41 -12.65 0.44
C VAL A 74 19.44 -12.76 1.62
N CYS A 75 19.69 -13.67 2.57
CA CYS A 75 18.85 -13.83 3.75
C CYS A 75 18.75 -12.52 4.55
N MET A 76 19.88 -11.85 4.82
CA MET A 76 19.89 -10.58 5.55
C MET A 76 19.10 -9.47 4.85
N GLU A 77 19.23 -9.32 3.54
CA GLU A 77 18.49 -8.28 2.80
C GLU A 77 16.98 -8.57 2.78
N VAL A 78 16.59 -9.81 2.52
CA VAL A 78 15.18 -10.22 2.51
C VAL A 78 14.52 -10.06 3.88
N GLN A 79 15.25 -10.25 4.99
CA GLN A 79 14.69 -10.01 6.33
C GLN A 79 14.33 -8.54 6.59
N LYS A 80 14.92 -7.59 5.86
CA LYS A 80 14.58 -6.16 5.98
C LYS A 80 13.30 -5.79 5.23
N TRP A 81 12.80 -6.67 4.37
CA TRP A 81 11.60 -6.40 3.59
C TRP A 81 10.40 -6.37 4.53
N VAL A 82 9.79 -5.20 4.63
CA VAL A 82 8.49 -4.98 5.24
C VAL A 82 7.57 -4.42 4.16
N ILE A 83 6.27 -4.66 4.28
CA ILE A 83 5.30 -3.86 3.52
C ILE A 83 5.62 -2.40 3.86
N GLY A 84 5.79 -1.57 2.83
CA GLY A 84 6.06 -0.13 2.97
C GLY A 84 5.01 0.55 3.84
N SER A 85 5.27 1.81 4.24
CA SER A 85 4.31 2.52 5.09
C SER A 85 2.92 2.50 4.46
N GLN A 86 1.89 2.53 5.31
CA GLN A 86 0.51 2.70 4.86
C GLN A 86 0.38 3.89 3.89
N GLU A 87 1.21 4.91 4.05
CA GLU A 87 1.33 6.10 3.21
C GLU A 87 1.79 5.78 1.77
N GLU A 88 2.82 4.94 1.57
CA GLU A 88 3.23 4.52 0.22
C GLU A 88 2.18 3.64 -0.47
N MET A 89 1.44 2.85 0.32
CA MET A 89 0.37 2.00 -0.18
C MET A 89 -0.89 2.82 -0.52
N THR A 90 -1.25 3.78 0.32
CA THR A 90 -2.34 4.74 0.08
C THR A 90 -2.04 5.57 -1.17
N GLN A 91 -0.82 6.09 -1.32
CA GLN A 91 -0.43 6.88 -2.49
C GLN A 91 -0.58 6.06 -3.79
N LYS A 92 -0.19 4.78 -3.80
CA LYS A 92 -0.36 3.91 -4.97
C LYS A 92 -1.83 3.66 -5.30
N VAL A 93 -2.69 3.58 -4.30
CA VAL A 93 -4.15 3.42 -4.50
C VAL A 93 -4.77 4.72 -5.00
N GLU A 94 -4.33 5.87 -4.49
CA GLU A 94 -4.73 7.19 -4.96
C GLU A 94 -4.28 7.44 -6.41
N ASP A 95 -3.06 7.04 -6.76
CA ASP A 95 -2.56 7.11 -8.14
C ASP A 95 -3.43 6.26 -9.06
N ILE A 96 -3.76 5.03 -8.67
CA ILE A 96 -4.67 4.17 -9.43
C ILE A 96 -6.06 4.82 -9.54
N ALA A 97 -6.59 5.40 -8.47
CA ALA A 97 -7.86 6.12 -8.50
C ALA A 97 -7.82 7.35 -9.41
N TYR A 98 -6.71 8.08 -9.47
CA TYR A 98 -6.51 9.23 -10.35
C TYR A 98 -6.44 8.82 -11.83
N TYR A 99 -5.62 7.81 -12.14
CA TYR A 99 -5.42 7.36 -13.52
C TYR A 99 -6.63 6.65 -14.10
N TYR A 100 -7.40 5.93 -13.29
CA TYR A 100 -8.55 5.16 -13.76
C TYR A 100 -9.91 5.78 -13.43
N GLY A 101 -9.98 6.74 -12.50
CA GLY A 101 -11.19 7.50 -12.17
C GLY A 101 -11.43 8.73 -13.06
N SER A 102 -10.41 9.22 -13.78
CA SER A 102 -10.54 10.35 -14.72
C SER A 102 -11.08 9.95 -16.11
N ALA A 103 -11.39 8.66 -16.33
CA ALA A 103 -11.88 8.18 -17.62
C ALA A 103 -13.37 8.50 -17.88
N GLU A 104 -14.12 9.00 -16.89
CA GLU A 104 -15.51 9.47 -17.06
C GLU A 104 -15.61 10.98 -16.75
N GLY A 105 -15.09 11.82 -17.65
CA GLY A 105 -15.18 13.27 -17.43
C GLY A 105 -14.53 14.17 -18.47
N HIS A 106 -14.44 13.76 -19.74
CA HIS A 106 -14.15 14.71 -20.82
C HIS A 106 -15.41 15.01 -21.60
N GLU A 107 -16.14 16.03 -21.14
CA GLU A 107 -16.94 16.88 -22.02
C GLU A 107 -16.02 17.42 -23.12
N TYR A 108 -16.25 16.99 -24.35
CA TYR A 108 -15.66 17.62 -25.52
C TYR A 108 -16.31 19.00 -25.71
N PRO A 109 -15.54 20.08 -25.93
CA PRO A 109 -16.10 21.39 -26.20
C PRO A 109 -16.82 21.37 -27.56
N ILE A 110 -18.07 21.80 -27.55
CA ILE A 110 -18.82 22.13 -28.76
C ILE A 110 -18.15 23.36 -29.39
N LEU A 111 -17.56 23.16 -30.57
CA LEU A 111 -17.45 24.18 -31.62
C LEU A 111 -18.13 23.64 -32.88
#